data_AF-A0A434TIW4-F1
#
_entry.id   AF-A0A434TIW4-F1
#
_cell.length_a   1.000
_cell.length_b   1.000
_cell.length_c   1.000
_cell.angle_alpha   90.00
_cell.angle_beta   90.00
_cell.angle_gamma   90.00
#
_symmetry.space_group_name_H-M   'P 1'
#
loop_
_entity.id
_entity.type
_entity.pdbx_description
1 polymer ?
#
loop_
_entity_poly.entity_id
_entity_poly.type
_entity_poly.pdbx_seq_one_letter_code
_entity_poly.pdbx_strand_id
1 'polypeptide(L)' 'MKPARRKQEGRWAWRLTGFVTLCVYIFMFAPIAATVILSFNASMFGGFPMTGFSLQWYGKLMANEAVLAAFRTSLW' A
#
# COMPACT_ATOMS: atom_id res chain seq x y z
N MET A 1 2.56 -45.87 23.29
CA MET A 1 1.72 -44.69 22.99
C MET A 1 2.62 -43.48 22.67
N LYS A 2 2.65 -42.97 21.42
CA LYS A 2 3.39 -41.73 21.06
C LYS A 2 2.45 -40.76 20.31
N PRO A 3 1.75 -39.84 21.01
CA PRO A 3 0.84 -38.88 20.38
C PRO A 3 1.50 -37.54 19.99
N ALA A 4 2.83 -37.44 19.96
CA ALA A 4 3.52 -36.15 19.79
C ALA A 4 3.64 -35.64 18.34
N ARG A 5 3.55 -36.53 17.32
CA ARG A 5 3.86 -36.17 15.93
C ARG A 5 2.75 -35.37 15.22
N ARG A 6 1.47 -35.64 15.55
CA ARG A 6 0.29 -34.99 14.93
C ARG A 6 0.20 -33.47 15.22
N LYS A 7 0.71 -33.04 16.39
CA LYS A 7 0.64 -31.63 16.82
C LYS A 7 1.75 -30.76 16.21
N GLN A 8 2.88 -31.38 15.85
CA GLN A 8 4.00 -30.68 15.19
C GLN A 8 3.67 -30.35 13.74
N GLU A 9 3.07 -31.27 13.00
CA GLU A 9 2.63 -31.02 11.61
C GLU A 9 1.57 -29.93 11.54
N GLY A 10 0.62 -29.92 12.48
CA GLY A 10 -0.34 -28.83 12.59
C GLY A 10 0.35 -27.47 12.78
N ARG A 11 1.34 -27.37 13.68
CA ARG A 11 2.04 -26.11 13.96
C ARG A 11 2.84 -25.60 12.74
N TRP A 12 3.50 -26.49 12.00
CA TRP A 12 4.21 -26.12 10.78
C TRP A 12 3.26 -25.72 9.66
N ALA A 13 2.16 -26.44 9.47
CA ALA A 13 1.10 -26.08 8.53
C ALA A 13 0.53 -24.69 8.84
N TRP A 14 0.20 -24.40 10.11
CA TRP A 14 -0.30 -23.08 10.53
C TRP A 14 0.69 -21.94 10.27
N ARG A 15 1.98 -22.17 10.50
CA ARG A 15 3.03 -21.16 10.21
C ARG A 15 3.21 -20.96 8.71
N LEU A 16 3.17 -22.03 7.92
CA LEU A 16 3.30 -21.96 6.47
C LEU A 16 2.12 -21.20 5.86
N THR A 17 0.89 -21.52 6.29
CA THR A 17 -0.31 -20.81 5.86
C THR A 17 -0.22 -19.33 6.22
N GLY A 18 0.15 -18.99 7.45
CA GLY A 18 0.31 -17.58 7.86
C GLY A 18 1.37 -16.82 7.06
N PHE A 19 2.51 -17.46 6.78
CA PHE A 19 3.56 -16.86 5.96
C PHE A 19 3.12 -16.62 4.51
N VAL A 20 2.48 -17.62 3.89
CA VAL A 20 1.95 -17.50 2.53
C VAL A 20 0.89 -16.42 2.46
N THR A 21 -0.04 -16.37 3.42
CA THR A 21 -1.03 -15.30 3.52
C THR A 21 -0.35 -13.93 3.60
N LEU A 22 0.65 -13.75 4.46
CA LEU A 22 1.38 -12.49 4.55
C LEU A 22 2.04 -12.09 3.23
N CYS A 23 2.72 -13.02 2.55
CA CYS A 23 3.35 -12.76 1.26
C CYS A 23 2.33 -12.36 0.18
N VAL A 24 1.17 -13.04 0.14
CA VAL A 24 0.08 -12.70 -0.79
C VAL A 24 -0.45 -11.29 -0.50
N TYR A 25 -0.66 -10.94 0.76
CA TYR A 25 -1.06 -9.60 1.15
C TYR A 25 -0.02 -8.56 0.72
N ILE A 26 1.27 -8.77 1.03
CA ILE A 26 2.33 -7.85 0.60
C ILE A 26 2.34 -7.68 -0.91
N PHE A 27 2.23 -8.77 -1.68
CA PHE A 27 2.18 -8.70 -3.14
C PHE A 27 0.95 -7.95 -3.65
N MET A 28 -0.22 -8.16 -3.05
CA MET A 28 -1.46 -7.47 -3.42
C MET A 28 -1.40 -5.97 -3.10
N PHE A 29 -0.74 -5.60 -2.01
CA PHE A 29 -0.56 -4.21 -1.58
C PHE A 29 0.68 -3.53 -2.19
N ALA A 30 1.64 -4.28 -2.74
CA ALA A 30 2.83 -3.75 -3.40
C ALA A 30 2.51 -2.69 -4.48
N PRO A 31 1.55 -2.90 -5.41
CA PRO A 31 1.20 -1.86 -6.37
C PRO A 31 0.62 -0.60 -5.72
N ILE A 32 -0.17 -0.74 -4.64
CA ILE A 32 -0.70 0.40 -3.89
C ILE A 32 0.42 1.15 -3.18
N ALA A 33 1.36 0.43 -2.57
CA ALA A 33 2.54 1.06 -1.95
C ALA A 33 3.38 1.80 -2.99
N ALA A 34 3.57 1.22 -4.17
CA ALA A 34 4.28 1.87 -5.27
C ALA A 34 3.60 3.15 -5.75
N THR A 35 2.26 3.16 -5.88
CA THR A 35 1.51 4.36 -6.27
C THR A 35 1.55 5.43 -5.18
N VAL A 36 1.50 5.05 -3.90
CA VAL A 36 1.67 5.98 -2.77
C VAL A 36 3.08 6.57 -2.75
N ILE A 37 4.13 5.76 -2.93
CA ILE A 37 5.51 6.27 -3.01
C ILE A 37 5.64 7.24 -4.19
N LEU A 38 5.06 6.89 -5.34
CA LEU A 38 5.09 7.73 -6.54
C LEU A 38 4.25 9.01 -6.37
N SER A 39 3.21 9.04 -5.54
CA SER A 39 2.41 10.26 -5.30
C SER A 39 3.21 11.35 -4.58
N PHE A 40 4.28 10.98 -3.88
CA PHE A 40 5.24 11.93 -3.31
C PHE A 40 6.36 12.31 -4.28
N ASN A 41 6.33 11.87 -5.53
CA ASN A 41 7.35 12.25 -6.50
C ASN A 41 7.19 13.71 -6.94
N ALA A 42 8.30 14.47 -6.93
CA ALA A 42 8.34 15.85 -7.38
C ALA A 42 8.07 16.02 -8.89
N SER A 43 8.33 15.00 -9.71
CA SER A 43 8.08 15.05 -11.15
C SER A 43 6.60 14.82 -11.49
N MET A 44 6.11 15.55 -12.50
CA MET A 44 4.75 15.41 -13.03
C MET A 44 4.56 14.12 -13.84
N PHE A 45 5.66 13.56 -14.36
CA PHE A 45 5.71 12.28 -15.05
C PHE A 45 6.43 11.26 -14.17
N GLY A 46 5.78 10.15 -13.85
CA GLY A 46 6.36 9.08 -13.05
C GLY A 46 7.48 8.38 -13.82
N GLY A 47 8.72 8.83 -13.61
CA GLY A 47 9.93 8.21 -14.13
C GLY A 47 10.85 7.81 -12.99
N PHE A 48 11.53 6.67 -13.14
CA PHE A 48 12.62 6.27 -12.26
C PHE A 48 13.92 6.90 -12.81
N PRO A 49 14.75 7.62 -12.04
CA PRO A 49 14.78 7.77 -10.58
C PRO A 49 13.82 8.83 -10.02
N MET A 50 13.32 8.62 -8.80
CA MET A 50 12.58 9.64 -8.05
C MET A 50 13.49 10.86 -7.85
N THR A 51 13.16 11.98 -8.49
CA THR A 51 13.98 13.19 -8.45
C THR A 51 13.98 13.86 -7.07
N GLY A 52 12.94 13.60 -6.26
CA GLY A 52 12.85 14.03 -4.87
C GLY A 52 11.47 13.74 -4.24
N PHE A 53 11.40 13.82 -2.91
CA PHE A 53 10.15 13.78 -2.15
C PHE A 53 9.50 15.17 -2.16
N SER A 54 8.25 15.27 -2.62
CA SER A 54 7.51 16.53 -2.73
C SER A 54 6.05 16.38 -2.35
N LEU A 55 5.58 17.33 -1.54
CA LEU A 55 4.17 17.51 -1.17
C LEU A 55 3.50 18.63 -1.98
N GLN A 56 4.16 19.16 -3.01
CA GLN A 56 3.70 20.33 -3.76
C GLN A 56 2.28 20.17 -4.34
N TRP A 57 1.92 18.94 -4.73
CA TRP A 57 0.62 18.64 -5.33
C TRP A 57 -0.50 18.70 -4.31
N TYR A 58 -0.25 18.23 -3.07
CA TYR A 58 -1.18 18.38 -1.96
C TYR A 58 -1.41 19.87 -1.63
N GLY A 59 -0.35 20.68 -1.63
CA GLY A 59 -0.47 22.14 -1.47
C GLY A 59 -1.28 22.80 -2.60
N LYS A 60 -1.01 22.44 -3.86
CA LYS A 60 -1.77 22.94 -5.02
C LYS A 60 -3.23 22.52 -4.98
N LEU A 61 -3.54 21.32 -4.51
CA LEU A 61 -4.90 20.82 -4.36
C LEU A 61 -5.69 21.66 -3.34
N MET A 62 -5.08 21.94 -2.19
CA MET A 62 -5.68 22.77 -1.13
C MET A 62 -5.83 24.24 -1.53
N ALA A 63 -4.97 24.75 -2.41
CA ALA A 63 -5.09 26.10 -2.96
C ALA A 63 -6.11 26.21 -4.11
N ASN A 64 -6.65 25.10 -4.60
CA ASN A 64 -7.57 25.10 -5.74
C ASN A 64 -9.02 25.00 -5.29
N GLU A 65 -9.72 26.14 -5.27
CA GLU A 65 -11.11 26.20 -4.81
C GLU A 65 -12.07 25.38 -5.68
N ALA A 66 -11.81 25.24 -6.99
CA ALA A 66 -12.64 24.41 -7.87
C ALA A 66 -12.57 22.93 -7.50
N VAL A 67 -11.37 22.44 -7.16
CA VAL A 67 -11.18 21.06 -6.69
C VAL A 67 -11.83 20.84 -5.32
N LEU A 68 -11.67 21.79 -4.39
CA LEU A 68 -12.31 21.72 -3.08
C LEU A 68 -13.84 21.77 -3.16
N ALA A 69 -14.39 22.58 -4.06
CA ALA A 69 -15.82 22.66 -4.31
C ALA A 69 -16.34 21.32 -4.88
N ALA A 70 -15.69 20.77 -5.89
CA ALA A 70 -16.06 19.46 -6.46
C ALA A 70 -15.97 18.33 -5.42
N PHE A 71 -14.95 18.36 -4.55
CA PHE A 71 -14.83 17.42 -3.43
C PHE A 71 -15.99 17.53 -2.44
N ARG A 72 -16.39 18.75 -2.06
CA ARG A 72 -17.57 18.98 -1.19
C ARG A 72 -18.85 18.49 -1.85
N THR A 73 -19.03 18.74 -3.14
CA THR A 73 -20.18 18.25 -3.92
C THR A 73 -20.22 16.72 -3.98
N SER A 74 -19.08 16.03 -3.92
CA SER A 74 -19.03 14.55 -3.91
C SER A 74 -19.35 13.93 -2.55
N LEU A 75 -19.18 14.71 -1.47
CA LEU A 75 -19.41 14.30 -0.08
C LEU A 75 -20.84 14.53 0.38
N TRP A 76 -21.57 15.41 -0.30
CA TRP A 76 -22.95 15.76 -0.01
C TRP A 76 -23.88 14.96 -0.93
#